data_AF-A0A9E1MAK0-F1
#
_entry.id   AF-A0A9E1MAK0-F1
#
_cell.length_a   1.000
_cell.length_b   1.000
_cell.length_c   1.000
_cell.angle_alpha   90.00
_cell.angle_beta   90.00
_cell.angle_gamma   90.00
#
_symmetry.space_group_name_H-M   'P 1'
#
loop_
_entity.id
_entity.type
_entity.pdbx_description
1 polymer ?
#
loop_
_entity_poly.entity_id
_entity_poly.type
_entity_poly.pdbx_seq_one_letter_code
_entity_poly.pdbx_strand_id
1 'polypeptide(L)'
;EGIDVSYEKNSVNGEFVVQCITPQDVEQYQEFAYDDLDTEALTAQAKEALERVCDRARATEAPEKGNYKLLLSEKNVRTLIDFYMDRSSSGMVYPGYSNYQAGMDVQGEKVQGEKLNITLHASNPYSSEGIPMKDLTLLKEGELKAIHGNARFAYYLGVEPTGIYSAVKLDNGTKAFEEMKKEPYLYVVSFSDFSMDSLSGYFGGEIRLAYLSDGEKVTPVTGGSVSGNLLELQKDMAFSTERYKDKDYDGPFAVEFHGVAVAGK
;
A
#
# COMPACT_ATOMS: atom_id res chain seq x y z
N GLU A 1 -4.48 -23.08 -31.21
CA GLU A 1 -5.28 -23.99 -30.36
C GLU A 1 -6.36 -23.17 -29.67
N GLY A 2 -7.52 -23.77 -29.39
CA GLY A 2 -8.53 -23.12 -28.54
C GLY A 2 -8.13 -23.24 -27.07
N ILE A 3 -8.47 -22.24 -26.26
CA ILE A 3 -8.29 -22.29 -24.80
C ILE A 3 -9.63 -22.74 -24.19
N ASP A 4 -9.62 -23.79 -23.37
CA ASP A 4 -10.78 -24.30 -22.63
C ASP A 4 -10.34 -24.62 -21.20
N VAL A 5 -10.53 -23.65 -20.29
CA VAL A 5 -10.10 -23.74 -18.88
C VAL A 5 -11.18 -23.17 -17.97
N SER A 6 -11.36 -23.76 -16.79
CA SER A 6 -12.26 -23.27 -15.75
C SER A 6 -11.71 -23.62 -14.37
N TYR A 7 -12.12 -22.85 -13.36
CA TYR A 7 -11.80 -23.09 -11.96
C TYR A 7 -12.91 -22.54 -11.06
N GLU A 8 -12.95 -23.03 -9.83
CA GLU A 8 -13.79 -22.50 -8.75
C GLU A 8 -12.87 -21.85 -7.71
N LYS A 9 -13.24 -20.65 -7.24
CA LYS A 9 -12.54 -19.95 -6.17
C LYS A 9 -13.58 -19.40 -5.20
N ASN A 10 -13.32 -19.59 -3.90
CA ASN A 10 -14.08 -18.96 -2.84
C ASN A 10 -13.38 -17.67 -2.40
N SER A 11 -14.17 -16.73 -1.89
CA SER A 11 -13.67 -15.53 -1.25
C SER A 11 -14.70 -15.01 -0.28
N VAL A 12 -14.24 -14.45 0.83
CA VAL A 12 -15.07 -13.81 1.84
C VAL A 12 -14.72 -12.32 1.86
N ASN A 13 -15.71 -11.47 1.66
CA ASN A 13 -15.56 -10.03 1.78
C ASN A 13 -16.79 -9.43 2.47
N GLY A 14 -16.60 -8.23 2.99
CA GLY A 14 -17.67 -7.49 3.63
C GLY A 14 -17.19 -6.16 4.15
N GLU A 15 -18.14 -5.41 4.69
CA GLU A 15 -17.91 -4.09 5.25
C GLU A 15 -18.67 -3.95 6.57
N PHE A 16 -18.16 -3.08 7.44
CA PHE A 16 -18.86 -2.68 8.66
C PHE A 16 -18.51 -1.23 8.99
N VAL A 17 -19.40 -0.59 9.74
CA VAL A 17 -19.21 0.78 10.22
C VAL A 17 -19.20 0.75 11.74
N VAL A 18 -18.23 1.46 12.32
CA VAL A 18 -18.17 1.72 13.77
C VAL A 18 -18.47 3.18 14.03
N GLN A 19 -19.12 3.48 15.15
CA GLN A 19 -19.53 4.83 15.52
C GLN A 19 -19.15 5.12 16.98
N CYS A 20 -18.63 6.32 17.22
CA CYS A 20 -18.48 6.88 18.55
C CYS A 20 -19.35 8.14 18.64
N ILE A 21 -20.30 8.18 19.58
CA ILE A 21 -21.26 9.30 19.70
C ILE A 21 -20.69 10.47 20.50
N THR A 22 -19.81 10.19 21.46
CA THR A 22 -19.28 11.16 22.43
C THR A 22 -17.76 11.05 22.48
N PRO A 23 -16.99 12.17 22.48
CA PRO A 23 -17.44 13.56 22.62
C PRO A 23 -17.90 14.23 21.32
N GLN A 24 -17.72 13.58 20.17
CA GLN A 24 -18.24 14.00 18.88
C GLN A 24 -18.80 12.77 18.18
N ASP A 25 -19.91 12.94 17.47
CA ASP A 25 -20.51 11.88 16.68
C ASP A 25 -19.68 11.64 15.41
N VAL A 26 -18.92 10.54 15.39
CA VAL A 26 -18.05 10.17 14.27
C VAL A 26 -18.23 8.70 13.92
N GLU A 27 -18.34 8.44 12.63
CA GLU A 27 -18.36 7.10 12.03
C GLU A 27 -17.06 6.82 11.28
N GLN A 28 -16.65 5.54 11.28
CA GLN A 28 -15.55 5.05 10.44
C GLN A 28 -15.98 3.78 9.70
N TYR A 29 -15.82 3.83 8.39
CA TYR A 29 -16.00 2.71 7.47
C TYR A 29 -14.81 1.75 7.54
N GLN A 30 -15.10 0.46 7.53
CA GLN A 30 -14.14 -0.63 7.45
C GLN A 30 -14.58 -1.63 6.38
N GLU A 31 -13.62 -2.19 5.68
CA GLU A 31 -13.82 -3.27 4.72
C GLU A 31 -12.80 -4.38 5.00
N PHE A 32 -13.14 -5.60 4.62
CA PHE A 32 -12.24 -6.74 4.68
C PHE A 32 -12.46 -7.66 3.49
N ALA A 33 -11.39 -8.33 3.10
CA ALA A 33 -11.42 -9.36 2.07
C ALA A 33 -10.38 -10.43 2.38
N TYR A 34 -10.78 -11.68 2.25
CA TYR A 34 -9.95 -12.85 2.47
C TYR A 34 -10.24 -13.91 1.39
N ASP A 35 -9.27 -14.79 1.12
CA ASP A 35 -9.52 -15.97 0.29
C ASP A 35 -10.30 -17.04 1.06
N ASP A 36 -10.06 -17.17 2.36
CA ASP A 36 -10.81 -18.02 3.29
C ASP A 36 -11.26 -17.21 4.52
N LEU A 37 -12.32 -17.65 5.21
CA LEU A 37 -12.80 -16.95 6.40
C LEU A 37 -11.73 -16.90 7.50
N ASP A 38 -11.23 -15.71 7.79
CA ASP A 38 -10.32 -15.44 8.91
C ASP A 38 -11.04 -14.66 10.03
N THR A 39 -11.60 -15.40 10.98
CA THR A 39 -12.35 -14.81 12.10
C THR A 39 -11.45 -14.10 13.10
N GLU A 40 -10.19 -14.49 13.22
CA GLU A 40 -9.24 -13.87 14.14
C GLU A 40 -8.83 -12.49 13.63
N ALA A 41 -8.46 -12.41 12.34
CA ALA A 41 -8.15 -11.14 11.67
C ALA A 41 -9.35 -10.19 11.70
N LEU A 42 -10.56 -10.67 11.37
CA LEU A 42 -11.77 -9.85 11.42
C LEU A 42 -12.08 -9.35 12.84
N THR A 43 -11.90 -10.20 13.86
CA THR A 43 -12.12 -9.80 15.26
C THR A 43 -11.11 -8.74 15.69
N ALA A 44 -9.84 -8.90 15.31
CA ALA A 44 -8.79 -7.93 15.59
C ALA A 44 -9.08 -6.57 14.92
N GLN A 45 -9.45 -6.58 13.64
CA GLN A 45 -9.83 -5.38 12.89
C GLN A 45 -11.03 -4.68 13.53
N ALA A 46 -12.08 -5.42 13.91
CA ALA A 46 -13.26 -4.84 14.56
C ALA A 46 -12.92 -4.20 15.91
N LYS A 47 -12.09 -4.86 16.72
CA LYS A 47 -11.61 -4.32 18.00
C LYS A 47 -10.83 -3.02 17.78
N GLU A 48 -9.88 -3.03 16.86
CA GLU A 48 -9.05 -1.86 16.58
C GLU A 48 -9.86 -0.71 16.00
N ALA A 49 -10.83 -0.99 15.10
CA ALA A 49 -11.74 0.03 14.59
C ALA A 49 -12.55 0.70 15.70
N LEU A 50 -13.03 -0.06 16.69
CA LEU A 50 -13.75 0.48 17.86
C LEU A 50 -12.85 1.38 18.73
N GLU A 51 -11.57 1.05 18.88
CA GLU A 51 -10.60 1.87 19.60
C GLU A 51 -10.27 3.17 18.81
N ARG A 52 -9.97 3.02 17.51
CA ARG A 52 -9.63 4.12 16.59
C ARG A 52 -10.79 5.12 16.44
N VAL A 53 -12.05 4.68 16.38
CA VAL A 53 -13.19 5.61 16.27
C VAL A 53 -13.36 6.47 17.53
N CYS A 54 -13.02 5.94 18.69
CA CYS A 54 -13.02 6.71 19.94
C CYS A 54 -11.87 7.74 19.99
N ASP A 55 -10.68 7.38 19.51
CA ASP A 55 -9.58 8.33 19.33
C ASP A 55 -9.93 9.42 18.32
N ARG A 56 -10.59 9.03 17.23
CA ARG A 56 -11.08 9.98 16.24
C ARG A 56 -12.09 10.96 16.82
N ALA A 57 -13.04 10.52 17.64
CA ALA A 57 -14.00 11.41 18.28
C ALA A 57 -13.31 12.40 19.24
N ARG A 58 -12.17 12.02 19.84
CA ARG A 58 -11.35 12.88 20.71
C ARG A 58 -10.43 13.83 19.96
N ALA A 59 -10.03 13.50 18.72
CA ALA A 59 -9.16 14.34 17.92
C ALA A 59 -9.90 15.62 17.48
N THR A 60 -9.36 16.79 17.83
CA THR A 60 -9.99 18.09 17.53
C THR A 60 -9.14 19.04 16.70
N GLU A 61 -7.84 18.77 16.59
CA GLU A 61 -6.90 19.67 15.92
C GLU A 61 -6.18 18.97 14.78
N ALA A 62 -5.91 19.73 13.71
CA ALA A 62 -5.00 19.32 12.66
C ALA A 62 -3.55 19.45 13.13
N PRO A 63 -2.63 18.61 12.61
CA PRO A 63 -1.20 18.85 12.79
C PRO A 63 -0.82 20.25 12.25
N GLU A 64 0.28 20.82 12.72
CA GLU A 64 0.79 22.09 12.16
C GLU A 64 1.28 21.85 10.73
N LYS A 65 1.17 22.87 9.86
CA LYS A 65 1.79 22.79 8.54
C LYS A 65 3.30 22.57 8.67
N GLY A 66 3.83 21.56 7.99
CA GLY A 66 5.25 21.25 8.05
C GLY A 66 5.64 20.00 7.27
N ASN A 67 6.88 19.57 7.49
CA ASN A 67 7.41 18.32 6.94
C ASN A 67 7.60 17.34 8.09
N TYR A 68 7.09 16.13 7.93
CA TYR A 68 7.03 15.13 8.98
C TYR A 68 7.78 13.87 8.59
N LYS A 69 8.29 13.17 9.61
CA LYS A 69 8.49 11.73 9.52
C LYS A 69 7.11 11.08 9.52
N LEU A 70 6.74 10.48 8.40
CA LEU A 70 5.42 9.91 8.17
C LEU A 70 5.46 8.40 8.27
N LEU A 71 4.55 7.82 9.05
CA LEU A 71 4.29 6.39 9.06
C LEU A 71 2.93 6.12 8.39
N LEU A 72 2.93 5.18 7.46
CA LEU A 72 1.72 4.65 6.82
C LEU A 72 1.67 3.14 7.05
N SER A 73 0.49 2.58 7.25
CA SER A 73 0.32 1.15 7.55
C SER A 73 -0.78 0.49 6.72
N GLU A 74 -0.79 -0.85 6.79
CA GLU A 74 -1.86 -1.72 6.27
C GLU A 74 -2.11 -1.45 4.78
N LYS A 75 -3.37 -1.23 4.40
CA LYS A 75 -3.80 -0.94 3.04
C LYS A 75 -3.10 0.25 2.40
N ASN A 76 -2.65 1.24 3.19
CA ASN A 76 -1.94 2.40 2.63
C ASN A 76 -0.55 1.98 2.12
N VAL A 77 0.11 1.00 2.75
CA VAL A 77 1.36 0.43 2.22
C VAL A 77 1.07 -0.25 0.89
N ARG A 78 0.01 -1.06 0.83
CA ARG A 78 -0.41 -1.71 -0.41
C ARG A 78 -0.67 -0.70 -1.54
N THR A 79 -1.44 0.36 -1.28
CA THR A 79 -1.72 1.42 -2.28
C THR A 79 -0.44 2.06 -2.82
N LEU A 80 0.61 2.21 -2.00
CA LEU A 80 1.91 2.69 -2.49
C LEU A 80 2.61 1.67 -3.38
N ILE A 81 2.46 0.38 -3.12
CA ILE A 81 3.07 -0.69 -3.93
C ILE A 81 2.43 -0.81 -5.31
N ASP A 82 1.16 -0.42 -5.47
CA ASP A 82 0.48 -0.37 -6.77
C ASP A 82 1.26 0.51 -7.76
N PHE A 83 2.02 1.51 -7.29
CA PHE A 83 2.94 2.30 -8.13
C PHE A 83 3.89 1.42 -8.97
N TYR A 84 4.54 0.45 -8.35
CA TYR A 84 5.50 -0.42 -9.04
C TYR A 84 4.78 -1.42 -9.94
N MET A 85 3.61 -1.91 -9.51
CA MET A 85 2.78 -2.81 -10.31
C MET A 85 2.29 -2.12 -11.59
N ASP A 86 1.73 -0.92 -11.47
CA ASP A 86 1.22 -0.16 -12.60
C ASP A 86 2.34 0.19 -13.58
N ARG A 87 3.42 0.80 -13.09
CA ARG A 87 4.50 1.27 -13.96
C ARG A 87 5.22 0.14 -14.68
N SER A 88 5.21 -1.07 -14.14
CA SER A 88 5.77 -2.26 -14.80
C SER A 88 4.77 -3.02 -15.68
N SER A 89 3.50 -2.59 -15.70
CA SER A 89 2.50 -3.16 -16.60
C SER A 89 2.83 -2.84 -18.05
N SER A 90 2.76 -3.85 -18.91
CA SER A 90 2.82 -3.73 -20.36
C SER A 90 1.82 -2.70 -20.90
N GLY A 91 0.66 -2.54 -20.26
CA GLY A 91 -0.33 -1.51 -20.59
C GLY A 91 0.10 -0.08 -20.27
N MET A 92 1.10 0.12 -19.41
CA MET A 92 1.71 1.41 -19.10
C MET A 92 3.00 1.64 -19.91
N VAL A 93 3.77 0.57 -20.12
CA VAL A 93 5.04 0.62 -20.87
C VAL A 93 4.81 0.81 -22.37
N TYR A 94 3.93 0.02 -22.99
CA TYR A 94 3.70 0.08 -24.44
C TYR A 94 3.27 1.47 -24.95
N PRO A 95 2.24 2.13 -24.38
CA PRO A 95 1.86 3.47 -24.83
C PRO A 95 2.83 4.57 -24.39
N GLY A 96 3.90 4.26 -23.65
CA GLY A 96 4.92 5.22 -23.22
C GLY A 96 4.57 6.02 -21.96
N TYR A 97 3.57 5.60 -21.18
CA TYR A 97 3.26 6.22 -19.88
C TYR A 97 4.29 5.87 -18.80
N SER A 98 4.91 4.71 -18.92
CA SER A 98 6.04 4.29 -18.09
C SER A 98 7.27 4.03 -18.95
N ASN A 99 8.41 4.49 -18.44
CA ASN A 99 9.73 4.24 -19.02
C ASN A 99 10.40 2.98 -18.45
N TYR A 100 9.70 2.20 -17.64
CA TYR A 100 10.27 1.00 -17.00
C TYR A 100 10.66 -0.05 -18.03
N GLN A 101 11.81 -0.69 -17.77
CA GLN A 101 12.36 -1.77 -18.57
C GLN A 101 12.96 -2.81 -17.61
N ALA A 102 12.87 -4.09 -17.98
CA ALA A 102 13.56 -5.13 -17.23
C ALA A 102 15.07 -4.83 -17.16
N GLY A 103 15.67 -5.05 -15.99
CA GLY A 103 17.04 -4.69 -15.66
C GLY A 103 17.22 -3.28 -15.06
N MET A 104 16.17 -2.47 -14.99
CA MET A 104 16.25 -1.11 -14.45
C MET A 104 16.17 -1.09 -12.92
N ASP A 105 17.03 -0.29 -12.27
CA ASP A 105 16.90 0.08 -10.86
C ASP A 105 15.75 1.10 -10.70
N VAL A 106 14.56 0.62 -10.35
CA VAL A 106 13.34 1.45 -10.37
C VAL A 106 13.19 2.35 -9.14
N GLN A 107 13.94 2.08 -8.08
CA GLN A 107 14.06 2.96 -6.90
C GLN A 107 15.10 4.09 -7.09
N GLY A 108 15.75 4.16 -8.25
CA GLY A 108 16.83 5.11 -8.54
C GLY A 108 18.22 4.61 -8.15
N GLU A 109 19.25 5.38 -8.51
CA GLU A 109 20.66 4.95 -8.44
C GLU A 109 21.26 4.91 -7.02
N LYS A 110 20.66 5.64 -6.06
CA LYS A 110 21.22 5.83 -4.70
C LYS A 110 20.16 5.59 -3.64
N VAL A 111 19.80 4.33 -3.46
CA VAL A 111 18.92 3.86 -2.38
C VAL A 111 19.75 3.78 -1.09
N GLN A 112 19.37 4.57 -0.08
CA GLN A 112 19.96 4.55 1.27
C GLN A 112 19.10 3.75 2.24
N GLY A 113 17.79 3.72 2.00
CA GLY A 113 16.83 2.89 2.69
C GLY A 113 16.82 1.46 2.17
N GLU A 114 15.67 0.82 2.26
CA GLU A 114 15.51 -0.59 1.92
C GLU A 114 15.20 -0.79 0.44
N LYS A 115 15.90 -1.77 -0.15
CA LYS A 115 15.67 -2.21 -1.50
C LYS A 115 14.48 -3.17 -1.54
N LEU A 116 13.59 -2.96 -2.50
CA LEU A 116 12.34 -3.69 -2.61
C LEU A 116 12.56 -5.05 -3.28
N ASN A 117 11.97 -6.07 -2.66
CA ASN A 117 11.76 -7.38 -3.25
C ASN A 117 10.25 -7.61 -3.34
N ILE A 118 9.73 -7.59 -4.57
CA ILE A 118 8.28 -7.64 -4.84
C ILE A 118 7.98 -8.85 -5.71
N THR A 119 7.00 -9.66 -5.28
CA THR A 119 6.45 -10.76 -6.06
C THR A 119 4.99 -10.50 -6.36
N LEU A 120 4.59 -10.53 -7.63
CA LEU A 120 3.18 -10.57 -8.00
C LEU A 120 2.65 -11.98 -7.75
N HIS A 121 1.60 -12.07 -6.95
CA HIS A 121 1.03 -13.35 -6.53
C HIS A 121 -0.10 -13.77 -7.47
N ALA A 122 0.00 -14.99 -8.00
CA ALA A 122 -1.04 -15.60 -8.81
C ALA A 122 -2.20 -16.10 -7.94
N SER A 123 -3.14 -15.19 -7.60
CA SER A 123 -4.31 -15.53 -6.78
C SER A 123 -5.32 -16.45 -7.47
N ASN A 124 -5.19 -16.63 -8.78
CA ASN A 124 -6.04 -17.49 -9.62
C ASN A 124 -5.14 -18.35 -10.52
N PRO A 125 -5.55 -19.57 -10.91
CA PRO A 125 -4.75 -20.44 -11.78
C PRO A 125 -4.68 -19.96 -13.23
N TYR A 126 -5.68 -19.20 -13.69
CA TYR A 126 -5.73 -18.65 -15.05
C TYR A 126 -6.23 -17.20 -15.01
N SER A 127 -5.70 -16.36 -15.91
CA SER A 127 -6.23 -15.01 -16.16
C SER A 127 -7.55 -15.04 -16.94
N SER A 128 -8.18 -13.88 -17.10
CA SER A 128 -9.37 -13.71 -17.95
C SER A 128 -9.12 -13.98 -19.44
N GLU A 129 -7.86 -13.97 -19.89
CA GLU A 129 -7.45 -14.33 -21.26
C GLU A 129 -7.04 -15.82 -21.37
N GLY A 130 -7.19 -16.59 -20.29
CA GLY A 130 -6.84 -18.00 -20.25
C GLY A 130 -5.34 -18.30 -20.16
N ILE A 131 -4.52 -17.28 -19.86
CA ILE A 131 -3.08 -17.44 -19.58
C ILE A 131 -2.91 -18.14 -18.24
N PRO A 132 -2.14 -19.25 -18.14
CA PRO A 132 -1.78 -19.86 -16.87
C PRO A 132 -1.00 -18.89 -15.99
N MET A 133 -1.49 -18.62 -14.79
CA MET A 133 -0.87 -17.69 -13.85
C MET A 133 0.14 -18.41 -12.97
N LYS A 134 1.25 -17.73 -12.65
CA LYS A 134 2.28 -18.20 -11.73
C LYS A 134 2.83 -17.00 -10.96
N ASP A 135 3.30 -17.20 -9.73
CA ASP A 135 3.98 -16.12 -9.01
C ASP A 135 5.14 -15.57 -9.87
N LEU A 136 5.23 -14.24 -9.95
CA LEU A 136 6.22 -13.55 -10.77
C LEU A 136 7.06 -12.63 -9.88
N THR A 137 8.37 -12.86 -9.83
CA THR A 137 9.29 -11.91 -9.22
C THR A 137 9.30 -10.63 -10.06
N LEU A 138 8.70 -9.57 -9.52
CA LEU A 138 8.65 -8.27 -10.17
C LEU A 138 9.92 -7.47 -9.88
N LEU A 139 10.22 -7.25 -8.61
CA LEU A 139 11.43 -6.55 -8.17
C LEU A 139 12.30 -7.49 -7.36
N LYS A 140 13.62 -7.38 -7.54
CA LYS A 140 14.60 -8.00 -6.66
C LYS A 140 15.71 -7.02 -6.37
N GLU A 141 15.92 -6.70 -5.10
CA GLU A 141 16.90 -5.71 -4.64
C GLU A 141 16.77 -4.35 -5.36
N GLY A 142 15.53 -3.92 -5.62
CA GLY A 142 15.18 -2.67 -6.31
C GLY A 142 15.27 -2.72 -7.85
N GLU A 143 15.76 -3.83 -8.43
CA GLU A 143 15.85 -4.00 -9.88
C GLU A 143 14.60 -4.68 -10.42
N LEU A 144 14.01 -4.08 -11.46
CA LEU A 144 12.85 -4.64 -12.17
C LEU A 144 13.25 -5.87 -12.99
N LYS A 145 12.61 -7.01 -12.74
CA LYS A 145 12.93 -8.28 -13.39
C LYS A 145 12.03 -8.62 -14.57
N ALA A 146 10.79 -8.11 -14.59
CA ALA A 146 9.83 -8.44 -15.64
C ALA A 146 8.86 -7.29 -15.92
N ILE A 147 8.41 -7.21 -17.19
CA ILE A 147 7.19 -6.49 -17.58
C ILE A 147 6.05 -7.51 -17.58
N HIS A 148 4.91 -7.15 -16.99
CA HIS A 148 3.77 -8.05 -16.83
C HIS A 148 2.52 -7.51 -17.54
N GLY A 149 1.51 -8.35 -17.75
CA GLY A 149 0.18 -7.91 -18.17
C GLY A 149 -0.46 -8.76 -19.27
N ASN A 150 -1.43 -8.15 -19.94
CA ASN A 150 -2.30 -8.82 -20.90
C ASN A 150 -1.59 -9.19 -22.22
N ALA A 151 -2.21 -10.11 -22.95
CA ALA A 151 -1.69 -10.63 -24.21
C ALA A 151 -1.43 -9.53 -25.24
N ARG A 152 -2.37 -8.58 -25.39
CA ARG A 152 -2.28 -7.53 -26.41
C ARG A 152 -0.99 -6.72 -26.30
N PHE A 153 -0.73 -6.11 -25.13
CA PHE A 153 0.43 -5.23 -24.96
C PHE A 153 1.72 -6.01 -24.82
N ALA A 154 1.69 -7.20 -24.21
CA ALA A 154 2.83 -8.09 -24.17
C ALA A 154 3.32 -8.44 -25.59
N TYR A 155 2.42 -8.79 -26.51
CA TYR A 155 2.76 -9.06 -27.91
C TYR A 155 3.31 -7.85 -28.65
N TYR A 156 2.75 -6.67 -28.41
CA TYR A 156 3.28 -5.46 -29.04
C TYR A 156 4.70 -5.09 -28.56
N LEU A 157 5.03 -5.43 -27.31
CA LEU A 157 6.36 -5.25 -26.72
C LEU A 157 7.32 -6.42 -27.00
N GLY A 158 6.82 -7.55 -27.54
CA GLY A 158 7.62 -8.76 -27.73
C GLY A 158 8.02 -9.47 -26.43
N VAL A 159 7.23 -9.32 -25.36
CA VAL A 159 7.44 -10.01 -24.06
C VAL A 159 6.41 -11.12 -23.85
N GLU A 160 6.70 -12.05 -22.94
CA GLU A 160 5.77 -13.14 -22.59
C GLU A 160 4.52 -12.56 -21.90
N PRO A 161 3.29 -12.89 -22.35
CA PRO A 161 2.09 -12.47 -21.66
C PRO A 161 1.94 -13.24 -20.35
N THR A 162 1.77 -12.52 -19.24
CA THR A 162 1.75 -13.10 -17.89
C THR A 162 0.37 -13.13 -17.25
N GLY A 163 -0.63 -12.51 -17.90
CA GLY A 163 -1.91 -12.17 -17.28
C GLY A 163 -1.81 -10.95 -16.36
N ILE A 164 -2.95 -10.56 -15.79
CA ILE A 164 -3.08 -9.41 -14.88
C ILE A 164 -3.09 -9.92 -13.43
N TYR A 165 -2.25 -9.34 -12.59
CA TYR A 165 -2.14 -9.65 -11.17
C TYR A 165 -2.92 -8.62 -10.36
N SER A 166 -3.64 -9.08 -9.33
CA SER A 166 -4.30 -8.21 -8.35
C SER A 166 -3.65 -8.25 -6.97
N ALA A 167 -2.82 -9.27 -6.70
CA ALA A 167 -2.21 -9.48 -5.40
C ALA A 167 -0.68 -9.40 -5.45
N VAL A 168 -0.08 -8.96 -4.35
CA VAL A 168 1.36 -8.73 -4.26
C VAL A 168 1.92 -9.19 -2.91
N LYS A 169 3.14 -9.71 -2.95
CA LYS A 169 3.95 -10.00 -1.77
C LYS A 169 5.15 -9.07 -1.74
N LEU A 170 5.35 -8.37 -0.63
CA LEU A 170 6.51 -7.53 -0.37
C LEU A 170 7.31 -8.13 0.79
N ASP A 171 8.63 -8.27 0.60
CA ASP A 171 9.49 -8.71 1.69
C ASP A 171 9.49 -7.66 2.82
N ASN A 172 9.63 -8.15 4.06
CA ASN A 172 9.64 -7.25 5.21
C ASN A 172 10.94 -6.46 5.28
N GLY A 173 10.84 -5.30 5.92
CA GLY A 173 12.01 -4.55 6.30
C GLY A 173 12.67 -5.10 7.56
N THR A 174 13.59 -4.31 8.06
CA THR A 174 14.53 -4.66 9.13
C THR A 174 14.26 -3.93 10.44
N LYS A 175 13.40 -2.91 10.42
CA LYS A 175 13.11 -2.05 11.57
C LYS A 175 11.79 -2.46 12.22
N ALA A 176 11.77 -2.70 13.52
CA ALA A 176 10.50 -2.99 14.19
C ALA A 176 9.60 -1.74 14.25
N PHE A 177 8.28 -1.91 14.18
CA PHE A 177 7.34 -0.78 14.15
C PHE A 177 7.44 0.10 15.40
N GLU A 178 7.72 -0.50 16.57
CA GLU A 178 8.02 0.27 17.78
C GLU A 178 9.29 1.13 17.66
N GLU A 179 10.27 0.71 16.88
CA GLU A 179 11.48 1.50 16.64
C GLU A 179 11.25 2.67 15.70
N MET A 180 10.31 2.55 14.77
CA MET A 180 9.86 3.65 13.92
C MET A 180 9.25 4.78 14.75
N LYS A 181 8.67 4.46 15.91
CA LYS A 181 7.99 5.38 16.83
C LYS A 181 8.89 6.01 17.91
N LYS A 182 10.21 5.75 17.90
CA LYS A 182 11.17 6.31 18.90
C LYS A 182 11.52 7.79 18.71
N GLU A 183 11.31 8.32 17.51
CA GLU A 183 11.55 9.72 17.16
C GLU A 183 10.21 10.42 16.90
N PRO A 184 10.14 11.76 16.88
CA PRO A 184 8.93 12.46 16.49
C PRO A 184 8.37 11.96 15.15
N TYR A 185 7.07 11.69 15.10
CA TYR A 185 6.42 11.07 13.94
C TYR A 185 4.97 11.54 13.78
N LEU A 186 4.45 11.42 12.56
CA LEU A 186 3.03 11.44 12.26
C LEU A 186 2.62 10.07 11.70
N TYR A 187 1.81 9.32 12.46
CA TYR A 187 1.31 8.02 12.04
C TYR A 187 -0.14 8.15 11.61
N VAL A 188 -0.40 8.10 10.30
CA VAL A 188 -1.76 8.26 9.78
C VAL A 188 -2.43 6.90 9.63
N VAL A 189 -3.46 6.65 10.43
CA VAL A 189 -4.19 5.38 10.47
C VAL A 189 -5.49 5.41 9.68
N SER A 190 -5.97 6.60 9.32
CA SER A 190 -7.21 6.75 8.58
C SER A 190 -7.17 8.01 7.72
N PHE A 191 -7.51 7.85 6.45
CA PHE A 191 -7.70 8.93 5.48
C PHE A 191 -9.17 9.03 5.06
N SER A 192 -9.59 10.19 4.52
CA SER A 192 -10.87 10.30 3.79
C SER A 192 -10.86 9.37 2.58
N ASP A 193 -9.74 9.43 1.86
CA ASP A 193 -9.36 8.59 0.74
C ASP A 193 -7.83 8.72 0.63
N PHE A 194 -7.15 7.61 0.36
CA PHE A 194 -5.69 7.59 0.18
C PHE A 194 -5.41 7.08 -1.23
N SER A 195 -4.70 7.89 -2.00
CA SER A 195 -4.45 7.60 -3.42
C SER A 195 -2.97 7.67 -3.74
N MET A 196 -2.58 6.92 -4.76
CA MET A 196 -1.25 6.88 -5.35
C MET A 196 -1.41 7.04 -6.87
N ASP A 197 -0.93 8.15 -7.43
CA ASP A 197 -0.90 8.39 -8.86
C ASP A 197 0.37 7.80 -9.48
N SER A 198 0.23 6.66 -10.13
CA SER A 198 1.33 5.94 -10.80
C SER A 198 1.99 6.69 -11.96
N LEU A 199 1.32 7.70 -12.54
CA LEU A 199 1.89 8.51 -13.63
C LEU A 199 2.88 9.53 -13.09
N SER A 200 2.47 10.31 -12.09
CA SER A 200 3.25 11.42 -11.55
C SER A 200 4.08 11.07 -10.32
N GLY A 201 3.78 9.96 -9.65
CA GLY A 201 4.41 9.53 -8.40
C GLY A 201 3.81 10.20 -7.16
N TYR A 202 2.80 11.06 -7.28
CA TYR A 202 2.20 11.70 -6.11
C TYR A 202 1.29 10.74 -5.35
N PHE A 203 1.40 10.74 -4.02
CA PHE A 203 0.44 10.11 -3.14
C PHE A 203 -0.06 11.10 -2.09
N GLY A 204 -1.22 10.81 -1.53
CA GLY A 204 -1.77 11.63 -0.47
C GLY A 204 -3.21 11.33 -0.14
N GLY A 205 -3.69 12.08 0.85
CA GLY A 205 -5.05 11.97 1.36
C GLY A 205 -5.30 12.95 2.50
N GLU A 206 -6.56 13.25 2.75
CA GLU A 206 -6.97 14.03 3.91
C GLU A 206 -6.95 13.18 5.18
N ILE A 207 -6.36 13.70 6.25
CA ILE A 207 -6.20 12.98 7.51
C ILE A 207 -7.56 12.90 8.22
N ARG A 208 -8.10 11.69 8.36
CA ARG A 208 -9.24 11.43 9.25
C ARG A 208 -8.74 11.20 10.66
N LEU A 209 -7.76 10.33 10.86
CA LEU A 209 -7.12 10.13 12.16
C LEU A 209 -5.63 9.88 11.96
N ALA A 210 -4.83 10.59 12.73
CA ALA A 210 -3.42 10.31 12.89
C ALA A 210 -3.00 10.43 14.35
N TYR A 211 -1.89 9.79 14.69
CA TYR A 211 -1.20 9.93 15.96
C TYR A 211 0.07 10.76 15.74
N LEU A 212 0.09 11.96 16.29
CA LEU A 212 1.24 12.86 16.27
C LEU A 212 2.05 12.66 17.55
N SER A 213 3.33 12.32 17.43
CA SER A 213 4.26 12.22 18.54
C SER A 213 5.34 13.30 18.43
N ASP A 214 5.55 14.04 19.52
CA ASP A 214 6.68 14.97 19.68
C ASP A 214 7.93 14.29 20.29
N GLY A 215 7.88 12.97 20.50
CA GLY A 215 8.92 12.18 21.17
C GLY A 215 8.66 11.93 22.66
N GLU A 216 7.74 12.68 23.28
CA GLU A 216 7.34 12.50 24.68
C GLU A 216 5.87 12.09 24.81
N LYS A 217 5.01 12.72 24.01
CA LYS A 217 3.56 12.55 24.06
C LYS A 217 3.00 12.22 22.68
N VAL A 218 2.12 11.22 22.66
CA VAL A 218 1.29 10.91 21.49
C VAL A 218 -0.05 11.61 21.63
N THR A 219 -0.44 12.38 20.62
CA THR A 219 -1.71 13.12 20.54
C THR A 219 -2.49 12.71 19.29
N PRO A 220 -3.75 12.27 19.41
CA PRO A 220 -4.60 12.03 18.25
C PRO A 220 -4.98 13.35 17.57
N VAL A 221 -4.80 13.43 16.26
CA VAL A 221 -5.06 14.61 15.42
C VAL A 221 -5.95 14.25 14.24
N THR A 222 -6.70 15.23 13.73
CA THR A 222 -7.61 15.08 12.58
C THR A 222 -7.60 16.35 11.73
N GLY A 223 -7.85 16.21 10.43
CA GLY A 223 -7.86 17.32 9.50
C GLY A 223 -6.47 17.62 8.94
N GLY A 224 -6.44 18.45 7.89
CA GLY A 224 -5.26 18.61 7.04
C GLY A 224 -5.09 17.47 6.04
N SER A 225 -4.01 17.49 5.28
CA SER A 225 -3.70 16.47 4.27
C SER A 225 -2.21 16.16 4.18
N VAL A 226 -1.91 14.92 3.83
CA VAL A 226 -0.57 14.45 3.48
C VAL A 226 -0.38 14.55 1.97
N SER A 227 0.78 15.02 1.52
CA SER A 227 1.19 14.93 0.13
C SER A 227 2.68 14.58 0.03
N GLY A 228 2.99 13.51 -0.69
CA GLY A 228 4.34 13.07 -0.98
C GLY A 228 4.51 12.68 -2.44
N ASN A 229 5.75 12.58 -2.90
CA ASN A 229 6.07 12.02 -4.22
C ASN A 229 6.99 10.81 -4.06
N LEU A 230 6.49 9.63 -4.43
CA LEU A 230 7.19 8.37 -4.25
C LEU A 230 8.48 8.30 -5.09
N LEU A 231 8.55 8.95 -6.26
CA LEU A 231 9.78 9.00 -7.05
C LEU A 231 10.93 9.69 -6.30
N GLU A 232 10.60 10.64 -5.43
CA GLU A 232 11.56 11.39 -4.61
C GLU A 232 11.87 10.68 -3.29
N LEU A 233 10.86 10.04 -2.69
CA LEU A 233 10.91 9.47 -1.35
C LEU A 233 11.38 8.00 -1.31
N GLN A 234 11.24 7.25 -2.41
CA GLN A 234 11.52 5.81 -2.47
C GLN A 234 12.96 5.40 -2.13
N LYS A 235 13.92 6.34 -2.23
CA LYS A 235 15.34 6.10 -1.95
C LYS A 235 15.65 5.88 -0.47
N ASP A 236 14.79 6.37 0.43
CA ASP A 236 15.04 6.43 1.88
C ASP A 236 13.92 5.74 2.68
N MET A 237 13.10 4.89 2.04
CA MET A 237 12.05 4.14 2.71
C MET A 237 12.62 3.09 3.68
N ALA A 238 11.92 2.89 4.79
CA ALA A 238 12.14 1.75 5.69
C ALA A 238 10.80 1.07 5.99
N PHE A 239 10.80 -0.25 6.03
CA PHE A 239 9.62 -1.08 6.24
C PHE A 239 9.68 -1.80 7.58
N SER A 240 8.51 -2.09 8.13
CA SER A 240 8.40 -2.75 9.43
C SER A 240 8.76 -4.24 9.35
N THR A 241 9.25 -4.80 10.45
CA THR A 241 9.39 -6.26 10.61
C THR A 241 8.07 -6.99 10.82
N GLU A 242 7.04 -6.28 11.27
CA GLU A 242 5.68 -6.76 11.47
C GLU A 242 5.01 -6.96 10.12
N ARG A 243 4.13 -7.97 10.01
CA ARG A 243 3.41 -8.29 8.76
C ARG A 243 1.96 -7.88 8.83
N TYR A 244 1.46 -7.41 7.70
CA TYR A 244 0.03 -7.25 7.41
C TYR A 244 -0.32 -8.13 6.22
N LYS A 245 -1.47 -8.80 6.31
CA LYS A 245 -1.97 -9.66 5.25
C LYS A 245 -3.47 -9.46 5.07
N ASP A 246 -3.87 -9.25 3.83
CA ASP A 246 -5.25 -9.33 3.37
C ASP A 246 -5.32 -10.21 2.11
N LYS A 247 -6.43 -10.14 1.37
CA LYS A 247 -6.63 -10.88 0.11
C LYS A 247 -5.59 -10.57 -0.95
N ASP A 248 -5.18 -9.31 -1.07
CA ASP A 248 -4.42 -8.82 -2.21
C ASP A 248 -3.02 -8.30 -1.81
N TYR A 249 -2.68 -8.30 -0.52
CA TYR A 249 -1.38 -7.88 -0.01
C TYR A 249 -0.87 -8.82 1.08
N ASP A 250 0.40 -9.19 0.99
CA ASP A 250 1.18 -9.82 2.07
C ASP A 250 2.53 -9.13 2.17
N GLY A 251 2.75 -8.39 3.24
CA GLY A 251 3.99 -7.64 3.37
C GLY A 251 4.16 -6.94 4.70
N PRO A 252 5.10 -5.99 4.78
CA PRO A 252 5.31 -5.20 5.98
C PRO A 252 4.03 -4.46 6.37
N PHE A 253 3.78 -4.42 7.67
CA PHE A 253 2.68 -3.69 8.29
C PHE A 253 2.77 -2.19 8.05
N ALA A 254 3.96 -1.61 8.09
CA ALA A 254 4.16 -0.17 7.94
C ALA A 254 5.38 0.19 7.08
N VAL A 255 5.33 1.40 6.54
CA VAL A 255 6.43 2.09 5.87
C VAL A 255 6.68 3.44 6.53
N GLU A 256 7.96 3.80 6.65
CA GLU A 256 8.46 5.07 7.16
C GLU A 256 9.00 5.92 6.00
N PHE A 257 8.59 7.19 5.98
CA PHE A 257 9.13 8.23 5.11
C PHE A 257 9.66 9.40 5.93
N HIS A 258 10.63 10.14 5.39
CA HIS A 258 11.14 11.36 5.98
C HIS A 258 10.80 12.58 5.13
N GLY A 259 10.45 13.69 5.79
CA GLY A 259 10.28 14.99 5.14
C GLY A 259 9.01 15.11 4.29
N VAL A 260 7.95 14.35 4.61
CA VAL A 260 6.69 14.40 3.84
C VAL A 260 5.89 15.63 4.22
N ALA A 261 5.39 16.35 3.22
CA ALA A 261 4.63 17.57 3.43
C ALA A 261 3.24 17.29 3.99
N VAL A 262 2.87 18.05 5.02
CA VAL A 262 1.54 18.03 5.63
C VAL A 262 0.97 19.44 5.58
N ALA A 263 -0.17 19.59 4.90
CA ALA A 263 -0.96 20.80 4.94
C ALA A 263 -1.87 20.73 6.18
N GLY A 264 -1.50 21.50 7.20
CA GLY A 264 -2.15 21.51 8.49
C GLY A 264 -2.78 22.86 8.84
N LYS A 265 -2.94 23.11 10.14
CA LYS A 265 -3.27 24.45 10.67
C LYS A 265 -2.09 25.42 10.53
#